data_AF-A0A178VYC2-F1
#
_entry.id   AF-A0A178VYC2-F1
#
_cell.length_a   1.000
_cell.length_b   1.000
_cell.length_c   1.000
_cell.angle_alpha   90.00
_cell.angle_beta   90.00
_cell.angle_gamma   90.00
#
_symmetry.space_group_name_H-M   'P 1'
#
loop_
_entity.id
_entity.type
_entity.pdbx_description
1 polymer ?
#
loop_
_entity_poly.entity_id
_entity_poly.type
_entity_poly.pdbx_seq_one_letter_code
_entity_poly.pdbx_strand_id
1 'polypeptide(L)'
;MAIETEDIKYEESFIKNTRGFKLFTCRWLPTNREPRALVFLCHGYGMECSITMNSTARRLVKAGFAVYGMDYEGHGKSDGLSAYISNFDRLVDDVSTHYTAICGNVDFVMVKVNLLIDIFV
;
A
#
# COMPACT_ATOMS: atom_id res chain seq x y z
N MET A 1 3.65 19.71 3.37
CA MET A 1 4.25 18.79 4.36
C MET A 1 3.12 18.32 5.28
N ALA A 2 2.81 17.03 5.32
CA ALA A 2 1.74 16.54 6.16
C ALA A 2 2.19 16.60 7.63
N ILE A 3 1.44 17.32 8.46
CA ILE A 3 1.66 17.42 9.91
C ILE A 3 1.75 15.99 10.46
N GLU A 4 2.88 15.60 11.03
CA GLU A 4 2.97 14.43 11.89
C GLU A 4 2.00 14.66 13.05
N THR A 5 0.95 13.84 13.14
CA THR A 5 0.16 13.79 14.37
C THR A 5 0.90 12.82 15.28
N GLU A 6 1.18 13.22 16.52
CA GLU A 6 1.98 12.48 17.51
C GLU A 6 1.62 10.98 17.65
N ASP A 7 0.40 10.59 17.25
CA ASP A 7 -0.13 9.23 17.32
C ASP A 7 0.13 8.32 16.09
N ILE A 8 0.76 8.81 15.02
CA ILE A 8 0.95 8.03 13.78
C ILE A 8 2.41 8.06 13.34
N LYS A 9 3.05 6.88 13.30
CA LYS A 9 4.36 6.68 12.71
C LYS A 9 4.20 6.33 11.24
N TYR A 10 4.76 7.15 10.35
CA TYR A 10 4.82 6.89 8.91
C TYR A 10 6.23 6.42 8.53
N GLU A 11 6.32 5.33 7.75
CA GLU A 11 7.58 4.79 7.28
C GLU A 11 7.50 4.43 5.80
N GLU A 12 8.59 4.70 5.07
CA GLU A 12 8.77 4.35 3.67
C GLU A 12 9.84 3.27 3.54
N SER A 13 9.66 2.37 2.58
CA SER A 13 10.64 1.34 2.25
C SER A 13 10.49 0.93 0.78
N PHE A 14 11.38 0.06 0.33
CA PHE A 14 11.32 -0.52 -1.00
C PHE A 14 11.55 -2.02 -0.93
N ILE A 15 10.85 -2.74 -1.79
CA ILE A 15 11.10 -4.16 -2.06
C ILE A 15 11.55 -4.34 -3.51
N LYS A 16 12.08 -5.51 -3.83
CA LYS A 16 12.41 -5.90 -5.20
C LYS A 16 11.53 -7.07 -5.59
N ASN A 17 10.78 -6.95 -6.68
CA ASN A 17 9.98 -8.08 -7.16
C ASN A 17 10.84 -9.11 -7.90
N THR A 18 10.22 -10.23 -8.28
CA THR A 18 10.88 -11.35 -8.97
C THR A 18 11.50 -10.98 -10.32
N ARG A 19 11.05 -9.86 -10.92
CA ARG A 19 11.50 -9.34 -12.21
C ARG A 19 12.61 -8.28 -12.05
N GLY A 20 12.91 -7.92 -10.81
CA GLY A 20 13.99 -7.02 -10.46
C GLY A 20 13.62 -5.54 -10.39
N PHE A 21 12.34 -5.18 -10.50
CA PHE A 21 11.88 -3.80 -10.30
C PHE A 21 11.85 -3.44 -8.82
N LYS A 22 12.31 -2.23 -8.49
CA LYS A 22 12.23 -1.66 -7.15
C LYS A 22 10.84 -1.08 -6.94
N LEU A 23 10.08 -1.64 -6.01
CA LEU A 23 8.71 -1.23 -5.73
C LEU A 23 8.64 -0.50 -4.39
N PHE A 24 8.00 0.66 -4.40
CA PHE A 24 7.79 1.47 -3.21
C PHE A 24 6.71 0.87 -2.32
N THR A 25 6.96 0.94 -1.02
CA THR A 25 6.04 0.49 0.03
C THR A 25 6.04 1.52 1.15
N CYS A 26 4.91 1.68 1.80
CA CYS A 26 4.83 2.54 2.98
C CYS A 26 3.86 1.97 4.01
N ARG A 27 3.99 2.43 5.25
CA ARG A 27 3.09 2.05 6.33
C ARG A 27 2.81 3.21 7.26
N TRP A 28 1.60 3.21 7.82
CA TRP A 28 1.16 4.09 8.89
C TRP A 28 0.79 3.22 10.08
N LEU A 29 1.51 3.41 11.19
CA LEU A 29 1.36 2.61 12.39
C LEU A 29 0.88 3.48 13.57
N PRO A 30 -0.04 2.97 14.41
CA PRO A 30 -0.34 3.64 15.67
C PRO A 30 0.90 3.60 16.58
N THR A 31 1.26 4.72 17.21
CA THR A 31 2.41 4.78 18.14
C THR A 31 2.01 4.50 19.59
N ASN A 32 0.73 4.66 19.92
CA ASN A 32 0.23 4.67 21.29
C ASN A 32 -0.52 3.38 21.69
N ARG A 33 -0.65 2.41 20.80
CA ARG A 33 -1.39 1.17 21.02
C ARG A 33 -1.00 0.09 20.02
N GLU A 34 -1.25 -1.17 20.39
CA GLU A 34 -1.16 -2.30 19.47
C GLU A 34 -2.26 -2.24 18.39
N PRO A 35 -1.94 -2.51 17.11
CA PRO A 35 -2.93 -2.59 16.04
C PRO A 35 -3.97 -3.69 16.27
N ARG A 36 -5.26 -3.38 16.06
CA ARG A 36 -6.37 -4.33 16.15
C ARG A 36 -6.43 -5.30 14.97
N ALA A 37 -5.98 -4.85 13.80
CA ALA A 37 -5.85 -5.63 12.58
C ALA A 37 -4.93 -4.87 11.60
N LEU A 38 -4.49 -5.58 10.57
CA LEU A 38 -3.76 -5.02 9.44
C LEU A 38 -4.75 -4.61 8.34
N VAL A 39 -4.49 -3.49 7.69
CA VAL A 39 -5.23 -3.01 6.52
C VAL A 39 -4.26 -2.72 5.39
N PHE A 40 -4.50 -3.34 4.25
CA PHE A 40 -3.68 -3.18 3.05
C PHE A 40 -4.41 -2.36 1.99
N LEU A 41 -3.75 -1.32 1.50
CA LEU A 41 -4.30 -0.35 0.58
C LEU A 41 -3.80 -0.58 -0.84
N CYS A 42 -4.72 -0.87 -1.75
CA CYS A 42 -4.49 -0.92 -3.19
C CYS A 42 -4.93 0.40 -3.84
N HIS A 43 -4.02 1.12 -4.50
CA HIS A 43 -4.35 2.36 -5.19
C HIS A 43 -4.97 2.10 -6.58
N GLY A 44 -5.66 3.10 -7.13
CA GLY A 44 -6.22 3.05 -8.49
C GLY A 44 -5.18 3.29 -9.58
N TYR A 45 -5.58 3.13 -10.85
CA TYR A 45 -4.71 3.44 -12.00
C TYR A 45 -4.33 4.92 -12.03
N GLY A 46 -3.07 5.24 -12.29
CA GLY A 46 -2.56 6.62 -12.30
C GLY A 46 -2.44 7.28 -10.91
N MET A 47 -2.61 6.52 -9.84
CA MET A 47 -2.49 6.98 -8.45
C MET A 47 -1.23 6.42 -7.79
N GLU A 48 -1.00 6.80 -6.52
CA GLU A 48 0.08 6.26 -5.68
C GLU A 48 -0.32 6.23 -4.19
N CYS A 49 0.36 5.44 -3.37
CA CYS A 49 -0.09 5.20 -1.99
C CYS A 49 0.30 6.30 -0.98
N SER A 50 1.47 6.94 -1.10
CA SER A 50 2.02 7.83 -0.06
C SER A 50 1.31 9.18 0.09
N ILE A 51 0.74 9.71 -0.99
CA ILE A 51 0.02 11.00 -1.02
C ILE A 51 -1.48 10.75 -1.20
N THR A 52 -1.89 10.05 -2.26
CA THR A 52 -3.31 9.95 -2.62
C THR A 52 -4.14 9.16 -1.62
N MET A 53 -3.52 8.21 -0.90
CA MET A 53 -4.19 7.39 0.10
C MET A 53 -3.92 7.82 1.55
N ASN A 54 -3.06 8.82 1.76
CA ASN A 54 -2.58 9.25 3.08
C ASN A 54 -3.74 9.62 4.04
N SER A 55 -4.72 10.37 3.55
CA SER A 55 -5.87 10.81 4.36
C SER A 55 -6.70 9.62 4.86
N THR A 56 -6.93 8.62 3.99
CA THR A 56 -7.62 7.36 4.31
C THR A 56 -6.81 6.54 5.31
N ALA A 57 -5.52 6.36 5.06
CA ALA A 57 -4.63 5.61 5.95
C ALA A 57 -4.62 6.20 7.36
N ARG A 58 -4.49 7.53 7.49
CA ARG A 58 -4.49 8.20 8.80
C ARG A 58 -5.80 8.06 9.55
N ARG A 59 -6.95 8.07 8.86
CA ARG A 59 -8.27 7.83 9.48
C ARG A 59 -8.37 6.40 10.02
N LEU A 60 -7.87 5.42 9.27
CA LEU A 60 -7.83 4.02 9.68
C LEU A 60 -6.87 3.80 10.86
N VAL A 61 -5.69 4.43 10.87
CA VAL A 61 -4.78 4.35 12.03
C VAL A 61 -5.42 4.93 13.29
N LYS A 62 -6.11 6.08 13.18
CA LYS A 62 -6.86 6.65 14.31
C LYS A 62 -7.96 5.71 14.84
N ALA A 63 -8.54 4.88 13.96
CA ALA A 63 -9.50 3.84 14.32
C ALA A 63 -8.86 2.57 14.92
N GLY A 64 -7.52 2.51 15.00
CA GLY A 64 -6.75 1.46 15.67
C GLY A 64 -6.20 0.37 14.75
N PHE A 65 -6.04 0.65 13.45
CA PHE A 65 -5.47 -0.29 12.48
C PHE A 65 -4.02 0.05 12.13
N ALA A 66 -3.21 -0.95 11.78
CA ALA A 66 -1.94 -0.73 11.08
C ALA A 66 -2.21 -0.76 9.58
N VAL A 67 -1.76 0.26 8.85
CA VAL A 67 -2.11 0.44 7.44
C VAL A 67 -0.86 0.37 6.59
N TYR A 68 -0.92 -0.35 5.48
CA TYR A 68 0.18 -0.57 4.55
C TYR A 68 -0.26 -0.20 3.13
N GLY A 69 0.66 0.36 2.35
CA GLY A 69 0.47 0.71 0.95
C GLY A 69 1.66 0.26 0.10
N MET A 70 1.41 0.03 -1.17
CA MET A 70 2.41 -0.36 -2.15
C MET A 70 2.11 0.32 -3.48
N ASP A 71 3.12 0.88 -4.13
CA ASP A 71 2.99 1.38 -5.50
C ASP A 71 3.30 0.26 -6.50
N TYR A 72 2.48 0.14 -7.54
CA TYR A 72 2.68 -0.85 -8.61
C TYR A 72 3.85 -0.48 -9.53
N GLU A 73 4.32 -1.42 -10.34
CA GLU A 73 5.22 -1.10 -11.45
C GLU A 73 4.67 0.08 -12.28
N GLY A 74 5.54 1.03 -12.60
CA GLY A 74 5.19 2.22 -13.37
C GLY A 74 4.33 3.25 -12.63
N HIS A 75 4.08 3.09 -11.33
CA HIS A 75 3.25 4.00 -10.54
C HIS A 75 4.04 4.63 -9.39
N GLY A 76 3.66 5.85 -9.02
CA GLY A 76 4.21 6.56 -7.86
C GLY A 76 5.74 6.58 -7.83
N LYS A 77 6.30 6.00 -6.79
CA LYS A 77 7.76 5.94 -6.55
C LYS A 77 8.39 4.61 -6.98
N SER A 78 7.61 3.69 -7.56
CA SER A 78 8.08 2.40 -8.06
C SER A 78 8.74 2.52 -9.44
N ASP A 79 9.69 1.64 -9.72
CA ASP A 79 10.28 1.51 -11.04
C ASP A 79 9.25 1.06 -12.09
N GLY A 80 9.55 1.32 -13.37
CA GLY A 80 8.76 0.89 -14.51
C GLY A 80 8.46 2.04 -15.47
N LEU A 81 7.86 1.71 -16.62
CA LEU A 81 7.37 2.73 -17.54
C LEU A 81 6.12 3.39 -16.94
N SER A 82 6.11 4.72 -16.87
CA SER A 82 5.06 5.48 -16.21
C SER A 82 3.65 5.11 -16.70
N ALA A 83 2.78 4.77 -15.75
CA ALA A 83 1.40 4.31 -15.94
C ALA A 83 1.25 3.07 -16.84
N TYR A 84 2.30 2.27 -17.04
CA TYR A 84 2.23 1.09 -17.89
C TYR A 84 2.12 -0.20 -17.09
N ILE A 85 1.00 -0.93 -17.27
CA ILE A 85 0.78 -2.26 -16.71
C ILE A 85 0.91 -3.28 -17.84
N SER A 86 2.05 -3.97 -17.91
CA SER A 86 2.32 -4.94 -18.97
C SER A 86 1.47 -6.22 -18.86
N ASN A 87 1.10 -6.59 -17.63
CA ASN A 87 0.31 -7.77 -17.31
C ASN A 87 -0.31 -7.58 -15.91
N PHE A 88 -1.61 -7.79 -15.78
CA PHE A 88 -2.34 -7.54 -14.54
C PHE A 88 -2.07 -8.62 -13.48
N ASP A 89 -1.93 -9.89 -13.88
CA ASP A 89 -1.63 -10.99 -12.95
C ASP A 89 -0.30 -10.74 -12.21
N ARG A 90 0.71 -10.20 -12.90
CA ARG A 90 1.99 -9.83 -12.27
C ARG A 90 1.86 -8.75 -11.20
N LEU A 91 0.96 -7.79 -11.43
CA LEU A 91 0.66 -6.75 -10.43
C LEU A 91 0.00 -7.41 -9.21
N VAL A 92 -1.00 -8.27 -9.43
CA VAL A 92 -1.68 -9.00 -8.35
C VAL A 92 -0.70 -9.87 -7.57
N ASP A 93 0.20 -10.59 -8.25
CA ASP A 93 1.21 -11.45 -7.65
C ASP A 93 2.16 -10.66 -6.75
N ASP A 94 2.66 -9.51 -7.20
CA ASP A 94 3.55 -8.65 -6.42
C ASP A 94 2.88 -8.15 -5.13
N VAL A 95 1.65 -7.66 -5.26
CA VAL A 95 0.86 -7.15 -4.13
C VAL A 95 0.54 -8.28 -3.13
N SER A 96 0.06 -9.42 -3.65
CA SER A 96 -0.28 -10.59 -2.86
C SER A 96 0.94 -11.13 -2.10
N THR A 97 2.08 -11.26 -2.79
CA THR A 97 3.35 -11.71 -2.20
C THR A 97 3.79 -10.76 -1.09
N HIS A 98 3.77 -9.45 -1.34
CA HIS A 98 4.21 -8.46 -0.36
C HIS A 98 3.33 -8.45 0.89
N TYR A 99 2.01 -8.42 0.73
CA TYR A 99 1.09 -8.34 1.87
C TYR A 99 1.03 -9.65 2.65
N THR A 100 1.12 -10.81 1.98
CA THR A 100 1.25 -12.11 2.66
C THR A 100 2.52 -12.16 3.51
N ALA A 101 3.65 -11.65 3.00
CA ALA A 101 4.91 -11.62 3.75
C ALA A 101 4.83 -10.73 5.00
N ILE A 102 4.02 -9.66 4.98
CA ILE A 102 3.81 -8.80 6.15
C ILE A 102 2.96 -9.51 7.21
N CYS A 103 1.95 -10.27 6.81
CA CYS A 103 1.06 -10.92 7.75
C CYS A 103 1.79 -12.01 8.54
N GLY A 104 2.69 -12.77 7.92
CA GLY A 104 3.06 -14.07 8.50
C GLY A 104 1.83 -14.99 8.54
N ASN A 105 1.88 -16.13 9.22
CA ASN A 105 0.80 -17.13 9.21
C ASN A 105 -0.50 -16.71 9.95
N VAL A 106 -0.92 -15.44 9.89
CA VAL A 106 -2.18 -14.93 10.46
C VAL A 106 -3.13 -14.46 9.37
N ASP A 107 -4.41 -14.74 9.57
CA ASP A 107 -5.50 -14.27 8.72
C ASP A 107 -5.63 -12.74 8.80
N PHE A 108 -5.78 -12.08 7.66
CA PHE A 108 -5.93 -10.64 7.57
C PHE A 108 -7.06 -10.25 6.63
N VAL A 109 -7.60 -9.04 6.85
CA VAL A 109 -8.66 -8.49 6.02
C VAL A 109 -8.03 -7.57 4.97
N MET A 110 -8.09 -7.99 3.71
CA MET A 110 -7.81 -7.11 2.58
C MET A 110 -8.96 -6.11 2.43
N VAL A 111 -8.71 -4.84 2.76
CA VAL A 111 -9.68 -3.78 2.54
C VAL A 111 -9.42 -3.15 1.17
N LYS A 112 -10.20 -3.59 0.17
CA LYS A 112 -10.23 -2.91 -1.12
C LYS A 112 -10.93 -1.56 -0.96
N VAL A 113 -10.17 -0.50 -0.76
CA VAL A 113 -10.71 0.87 -0.84
C VAL A 113 -10.90 1.15 -2.33
N ASN A 114 -12.13 0.94 -2.82
CA ASN A 114 -12.50 1.23 -4.21
C ASN A 114 -12.31 2.73 -4.51
N LEU A 115 -11.13 3.06 -5.01
CA LEU A 115 -10.82 4.31 -5.69
C LEU A 115 -10.52 3.93 -7.15
N LEU A 116 -11.59 3.64 -7.90
CA LEU A 116 -11.64 3.44 -9.36
C LEU A 116 -10.47 2.59 -9.94
N ILE A 117 -10.64 1.27 -9.93
CA ILE A 117 -10.14 0.42 -11.00
C ILE A 117 -11.36 -0.01 -11.82
N ASP A 118 -12.08 0.98 -12.35
CA ASP A 118 -13.06 0.78 -13.43
C ASP A 118 -12.42 1.31 -14.73
N ILE A 119 -11.26 0.77 -15.09
CA ILE A 119 -10.87 0.72 -16.49
C ILE A 119 -11.25 -0.68 -16.92
N PHE A 120 -12.42 -0.77 -17.55
CA PHE A 120 -12.91 -1.93 -18.28
C PHE A 120 -11.74 -2.55 -19.07
N VAL A 121 -11.48 -3.83 -18.81
CA VAL A 121 -10.89 -4.71 -19.82
C VAL A 121 -11.93 -4.94 -20.90
#